data_AF-A0A349HNH8-F1
#
_entry.id   AF-A0A349HNH8-F1
#
_cell.length_a   1.000
_cell.length_b   1.000
_cell.length_c   1.000
_cell.angle_alpha   90.00
_cell.angle_beta   90.00
_cell.angle_gamma   90.00
#
_symmetry.space_group_name_H-M   'P 1'
#
loop_
_entity.id
_entity.type
_entity.pdbx_description
1 polymer ?
#
loop_
_entity_poly.entity_id
_entity_poly.type
_entity_poly.pdbx_seq_one_letter_code
_entity_poly.pdbx_strand_id
1 'polypeptide(L)'
;IGGEIVYLLVYYDENKNMVPLSNPFILSKKNERQMLNPDSLHLQTMILRRKYVLYAHWLSRWSKMINARFEASDNPGFENAELLNIVKEIPDGITSVKFSPRKAYRYIRVQVRKDARPDIAEMAFYGIDTQNKLKGKLIYEDIELENVLKATDGDYTTHGGSRLEHYWFGLDLGEGNKEKVLSAEFCMRHDMNMVVAGDEYELFYYDYGWKSLGKQIPTCDSLVYTAPSNALFWLHNHTKGREERIFTYEDGRQVWW
;
A
#
# COMPACT_ATOMS: atom_id res chain seq x y z
N ILE A 1 0.04 -27.82 19.56
CA ILE A 1 -0.68 -26.52 19.70
C ILE A 1 0.40 -25.45 19.77
N GLY A 2 0.31 -24.41 18.94
CA GLY A 2 1.28 -23.30 18.93
C GLY A 2 0.73 -22.10 19.72
N GLY A 3 1.60 -21.29 20.29
CA GLY A 3 1.20 -20.01 20.88
C GLY A 3 1.02 -18.94 19.81
N GLU A 4 0.27 -17.88 20.14
CA GLU A 4 -0.07 -16.76 19.24
C GLU A 4 -0.95 -17.17 18.05
N ILE A 5 -1.92 -18.05 18.31
CA ILE A 5 -2.86 -18.58 17.31
C ILE A 5 -4.28 -18.47 17.86
N VAL A 6 -5.24 -18.16 16.99
CA VAL A 6 -6.68 -18.24 17.27
C VAL A 6 -7.16 -19.66 17.00
N TYR A 7 -7.84 -20.24 17.98
CA TYR A 7 -8.45 -21.56 17.92
C TYR A 7 -9.97 -21.45 18.00
N LEU A 8 -10.66 -22.29 17.24
CA LEU A 8 -12.10 -22.49 17.34
C LEU A 8 -12.34 -23.95 17.76
N LEU A 9 -13.09 -24.15 18.85
CA LEU A 9 -13.53 -25.49 19.24
C LEU A 9 -14.76 -25.87 18.43
N VAL A 10 -14.68 -27.03 17.78
CA VAL A 10 -15.74 -27.53 16.93
C VAL A 10 -15.96 -29.01 17.19
N TYR A 11 -17.18 -29.48 16.93
CA TYR A 11 -17.48 -30.90 16.75
C TYR A 11 -18.07 -31.12 15.36
N TYR A 12 -18.11 -32.38 14.93
CA TYR A 12 -18.81 -32.78 13.72
C TYR A 12 -20.19 -33.33 14.09
N ASP A 13 -21.25 -32.78 13.51
CA ASP A 13 -22.60 -33.33 13.65
C ASP A 13 -22.75 -34.65 12.88
N GLU A 14 -23.93 -35.28 12.95
CA GLU A 14 -24.23 -36.53 12.25
C GLU A 14 -24.09 -36.42 10.72
N ASN A 15 -24.19 -35.21 10.18
CA ASN A 15 -24.05 -34.89 8.76
C ASN A 15 -22.61 -34.48 8.39
N LYS A 16 -21.64 -34.57 9.32
CA LYS A 16 -20.25 -34.12 9.18
C LYS A 16 -20.11 -32.61 8.94
N ASN A 17 -21.08 -31.81 9.34
CA ASN A 17 -20.91 -30.36 9.40
C ASN A 17 -20.09 -30.00 10.63
N MET A 18 -19.21 -29.02 10.47
CA MET A 18 -18.42 -28.47 11.56
C MET A 18 -19.28 -27.47 12.35
N VAL A 19 -19.59 -27.78 13.61
CA VAL A 19 -20.43 -26.96 14.49
C VAL A 19 -19.59 -26.37 15.62
N PRO A 20 -19.60 -25.04 15.85
CA PRO A 20 -18.83 -24.43 16.92
C PRO A 20 -19.38 -24.79 18.30
N LEU A 21 -18.48 -25.21 19.20
CA LEU A 21 -18.80 -25.45 20.62
C LEU A 21 -18.64 -24.19 21.48
N SER A 22 -17.86 -23.24 20.99
CA SER A 22 -17.57 -21.98 21.69
C SER A 22 -17.26 -20.88 20.68
N ASN A 23 -17.17 -19.66 21.18
CA ASN A 23 -16.45 -18.62 20.46
C ASN A 23 -14.94 -18.94 20.37
N PRO A 24 -14.21 -18.32 19.43
CA PRO A 24 -12.78 -18.50 19.28
C PRO A 24 -12.04 -18.05 20.54
N PHE A 25 -10.82 -18.56 20.71
CA PHE A 25 -9.93 -18.11 21.77
C PHE A 25 -8.50 -18.01 21.27
N ILE A 26 -7.75 -17.06 21.82
CA ILE A 26 -6.32 -16.92 21.59
C ILE A 26 -5.61 -17.80 22.61
N LEU A 27 -4.64 -18.60 22.15
CA LEU A 27 -3.70 -19.26 23.04
C LEU A 27 -2.38 -18.50 23.06
N SER A 28 -2.02 -17.93 24.22
CA SER A 28 -0.76 -17.21 24.38
C SER A 28 0.44 -18.15 24.45
N LYS A 29 1.66 -17.60 24.32
CA LYS A 29 2.91 -18.36 24.55
C LYS A 29 3.03 -18.96 25.95
N LYS A 30 2.28 -18.44 26.93
CA LYS A 30 2.23 -18.95 28.31
C LYS A 30 1.13 -20.01 28.51
N ASN A 31 0.51 -20.50 27.43
CA ASN A 31 -0.64 -21.41 27.45
C ASN A 31 -1.89 -20.84 28.15
N GLU A 32 -2.00 -19.51 28.23
CA GLU A 32 -3.20 -18.85 28.74
C GLU A 32 -4.21 -18.71 27.61
N ARG A 33 -5.47 -19.03 27.91
CA ARG A 33 -6.58 -18.90 26.95
C ARG A 33 -7.29 -17.58 27.18
N GLN A 34 -7.38 -16.75 26.14
CA GLN A 34 -8.22 -15.56 26.12
C GLN A 34 -9.42 -15.83 25.21
N MET A 35 -10.62 -15.88 25.78
CA MET A 35 -11.86 -16.08 25.01
C MET A 35 -12.24 -14.79 24.26
N LEU A 36 -12.51 -14.91 22.96
CA LEU A 36 -13.01 -13.82 22.12
C LEU A 36 -14.55 -13.85 22.11
N ASN A 37 -15.13 -13.53 23.26
CA ASN A 37 -16.57 -13.36 23.41
C ASN A 37 -16.95 -11.91 23.13
N PRO A 38 -17.73 -11.64 22.06
CA PRO A 38 -18.14 -10.28 21.73
C PRO A 38 -18.93 -9.65 22.87
N ASP A 39 -18.48 -8.46 23.30
CA ASP A 39 -19.17 -7.65 24.29
C ASP A 39 -19.99 -6.57 23.57
N SER A 40 -21.30 -6.81 23.50
CA SER A 40 -22.25 -5.90 22.86
C SER A 40 -22.65 -4.71 23.74
N LEU A 41 -22.33 -4.72 25.04
CA LEU A 41 -22.57 -3.60 25.94
C LEU A 41 -21.47 -2.54 25.80
N HIS A 42 -20.25 -2.98 25.50
CA HIS A 42 -19.10 -2.11 25.28
C HIS A 42 -18.72 -2.08 23.80
N LEU A 43 -19.34 -1.15 23.07
CA LEU A 43 -19.04 -0.92 21.65
C LEU A 43 -17.77 -0.09 21.49
N GLN A 44 -17.06 -0.33 20.38
CA GLN A 44 -15.88 0.41 19.97
C GLN A 44 -16.03 0.92 18.53
N THR A 45 -15.43 2.08 18.24
CA THR A 45 -15.28 2.59 16.89
C THR A 45 -13.97 2.09 16.30
N MET A 46 -14.06 1.44 15.14
CA MET A 46 -12.94 0.85 14.43
C MET A 46 -12.66 1.63 13.15
N ILE A 47 -11.43 2.09 12.99
CA ILE A 47 -10.92 2.64 11.72
C ILE A 47 -10.09 1.56 11.05
N LEU A 48 -10.63 0.99 9.97
CA LEU A 48 -10.00 -0.11 9.22
C LEU A 48 -9.34 0.43 7.97
N ARG A 49 -8.07 0.07 7.78
CA ARG A 49 -7.26 0.54 6.64
C ARG A 49 -6.78 -0.60 5.75
N ARG A 50 -6.88 -1.84 6.22
CA ARG A 50 -6.37 -3.03 5.50
C ARG A 50 -7.29 -4.23 5.69
N LYS A 51 -7.31 -5.12 4.70
CA LYS A 51 -7.94 -6.45 4.79
C LYS A 51 -6.96 -7.60 5.07
N TYR A 52 -5.65 -7.32 5.01
CA TYR A 52 -4.59 -8.29 5.27
C TYR A 52 -3.36 -7.63 5.93
N VAL A 53 -2.58 -8.44 6.65
CA VAL A 53 -1.37 -8.00 7.36
C VAL A 53 -0.32 -7.43 6.41
N LEU A 54 0.27 -6.29 6.77
CA LEU A 54 1.45 -5.76 6.10
C LEU A 54 2.70 -6.48 6.60
N TYR A 55 3.27 -7.37 5.80
CA TYR A 55 4.52 -8.05 6.15
C TYR A 55 5.74 -7.13 6.00
N ALA A 56 6.73 -7.31 6.88
CA ALA A 56 7.97 -6.52 6.90
C ALA A 56 8.77 -6.56 5.59
N HIS A 57 8.62 -7.60 4.76
CA HIS A 57 9.29 -7.67 3.46
C HIS A 57 8.80 -6.58 2.49
N TRP A 58 7.56 -6.08 2.64
CA TRP A 58 7.09 -4.93 1.88
C TRP A 58 7.82 -3.66 2.28
N LEU A 59 7.98 -3.41 3.58
CA LEU A 59 8.78 -2.29 4.08
C LEU A 59 10.22 -2.37 3.57
N SER A 60 10.81 -3.56 3.55
CA SER A 60 12.15 -3.79 2.98
C SER A 60 12.23 -3.55 1.46
N ARG A 61 11.14 -3.79 0.72
CA ARG A 61 11.05 -3.44 -0.72
C ARG A 61 10.91 -1.93 -0.91
N TRP A 62 10.03 -1.28 -0.16
CA TRP A 62 9.76 0.14 -0.27
C TRP A 62 10.95 1.00 0.20
N SER A 63 11.70 0.55 1.20
CA SER A 63 12.91 1.22 1.68
C SER A 63 14.00 1.34 0.59
N LYS A 64 13.91 0.59 -0.51
CA LYS A 64 14.82 0.72 -1.66
C LYS A 64 14.67 2.04 -2.40
N MET A 65 13.57 2.77 -2.22
CA MET A 65 13.44 4.14 -2.73
C MET A 65 14.19 5.17 -1.90
N ILE A 66 14.55 4.87 -0.65
CA ILE A 66 15.31 5.81 0.17
C ILE A 66 16.63 6.14 -0.53
N ASN A 67 16.93 7.44 -0.60
CA ASN A 67 18.03 8.06 -1.32
C ASN A 67 17.92 8.05 -2.86
N ALA A 68 16.77 7.69 -3.42
CA ALA A 68 16.48 8.02 -4.82
C ALA A 68 16.50 9.55 -5.00
N ARG A 69 17.10 10.00 -6.11
CA ARG A 69 17.33 11.41 -6.41
C ARG A 69 16.41 11.85 -7.53
N PHE A 70 15.73 12.96 -7.35
CA PHE A 70 15.01 13.65 -8.42
C PHE A 70 15.91 14.74 -8.98
N GLU A 71 16.16 14.71 -10.29
CA GLU A 71 17.15 15.58 -10.94
C GLU A 71 16.58 16.22 -12.21
N ALA A 72 16.84 17.51 -12.40
CA ALA A 72 16.45 18.24 -13.60
C ALA A 72 17.65 18.80 -14.36
N SER A 73 17.57 18.83 -15.69
CA SER A 73 18.71 19.20 -16.54
C SER A 73 18.26 19.87 -17.84
N ASP A 74 19.17 20.64 -18.45
CA ASP A 74 19.05 21.14 -19.83
C ASP A 74 19.84 20.27 -20.82
N ASN A 75 20.56 19.27 -20.32
CA ASN A 75 21.38 18.33 -21.07
C ASN A 75 20.82 16.90 -20.90
N PRO A 76 20.63 16.13 -21.99
CA PRO A 76 20.05 14.77 -21.95
C PRO A 76 20.88 13.74 -21.17
N GLY A 77 22.19 13.96 -21.01
CA GLY A 77 23.09 13.14 -20.19
C GLY A 77 23.10 13.54 -18.71
N PHE A 78 22.30 14.52 -18.29
CA PHE A 78 22.23 15.02 -16.90
C PHE A 78 23.58 15.53 -16.34
N GLU A 79 24.47 15.98 -17.22
CA GLU A 79 25.68 16.71 -16.82
C GLU A 79 25.30 18.01 -16.09
N ASN A 80 25.86 18.22 -14.89
CA ASN A 80 25.53 19.36 -14.02
C ASN A 80 24.02 19.50 -13.71
N ALA A 81 23.30 18.38 -13.63
CA ALA A 81 21.89 18.38 -13.26
C ALA A 81 21.66 19.03 -11.88
N GLU A 82 20.56 19.76 -11.76
CA GLU A 82 20.08 20.22 -10.47
C GLU A 82 19.44 19.07 -9.72
N LEU A 83 19.92 18.80 -8.50
CA LEU A 83 19.23 17.94 -7.55
C LEU A 83 18.02 18.69 -6.97
N LEU A 84 16.81 18.20 -7.28
CA LEU A 84 15.56 18.77 -6.81
C LEU A 84 15.15 18.24 -5.43
N ASN A 85 15.31 16.93 -5.21
CA ASN A 85 15.01 16.29 -3.93
C ASN A 85 15.67 14.91 -3.80
N ILE A 86 15.72 14.41 -2.58
CA ILE A 86 16.14 13.05 -2.21
C ILE A 86 15.03 12.43 -1.35
N VAL A 87 14.58 11.23 -1.69
CA VAL A 87 13.63 10.49 -0.86
C VAL A 87 14.29 10.13 0.47
N LYS A 88 13.74 10.60 1.60
CA LYS A 88 14.34 10.40 2.94
C LYS A 88 13.65 9.31 3.77
N GLU A 89 12.38 9.05 3.47
CA GLU A 89 11.52 8.16 4.26
C GLU A 89 11.02 7.00 3.40
N ILE A 90 10.58 5.92 4.05
CA ILE A 90 9.96 4.80 3.35
C ILE A 90 8.64 5.32 2.76
N PRO A 91 8.44 5.26 1.43
CA PRO A 91 7.17 5.63 0.84
C PRO A 91 6.09 4.65 1.29
N ASP A 92 4.91 5.19 1.63
CA ASP A 92 3.70 4.43 1.95
C ASP A 92 2.56 4.97 1.10
N GLY A 93 1.86 4.08 0.39
CA GLY A 93 0.84 4.45 -0.58
C GLY A 93 1.36 5.38 -1.69
N ILE A 94 0.54 6.37 -2.06
CA ILE A 94 0.90 7.41 -3.04
C ILE A 94 1.70 8.49 -2.30
N THR A 95 2.97 8.61 -2.63
CA THR A 95 3.90 9.56 -2.03
C THR A 95 4.14 10.75 -2.95
N SER A 96 3.95 11.97 -2.44
CA SER A 96 4.24 13.21 -3.17
C SER A 96 5.50 13.88 -2.62
N VAL A 97 6.40 14.30 -3.50
CA VAL A 97 7.65 14.97 -3.16
C VAL A 97 7.68 16.33 -3.84
N LYS A 98 7.82 17.39 -3.05
CA LYS A 98 7.86 18.77 -3.53
C LYS A 98 9.27 19.19 -3.91
N PHE A 99 9.38 20.01 -4.93
CA PHE A 99 10.63 20.55 -5.48
C PHE A 99 10.64 22.07 -5.40
N SER A 100 11.82 22.66 -5.49
CA SER A 100 12.00 24.12 -5.60
C SER A 100 13.07 24.39 -6.66
N PRO A 101 12.77 24.12 -7.94
CA PRO A 101 13.74 24.22 -9.02
C PRO A 101 14.23 25.67 -9.19
N ARG A 102 15.53 25.85 -9.43
CA ARG A 102 16.12 27.19 -9.64
C ARG A 102 15.62 27.87 -10.92
N LYS A 103 15.25 27.08 -11.93
CA LYS A 103 14.74 27.55 -13.23
C LYS A 103 13.88 26.46 -13.89
N ALA A 104 13.36 26.76 -15.08
CA ALA A 104 12.72 25.75 -15.92
C ALA A 104 13.77 24.87 -16.61
N TYR A 105 13.48 23.57 -16.74
CA TYR A 105 14.35 22.55 -17.34
C TYR A 105 13.62 21.76 -18.41
N ARG A 106 14.36 21.22 -19.37
CA ARG A 106 13.83 20.33 -20.43
C ARG A 106 13.74 18.87 -19.97
N TYR A 107 14.68 18.43 -19.15
CA TYR A 107 14.79 17.05 -18.72
C TYR A 107 14.53 16.93 -17.22
N ILE A 108 13.86 15.86 -16.81
CA ILE A 108 13.61 15.47 -15.42
C ILE A 108 13.76 13.96 -15.32
N ARG A 109 14.40 13.46 -14.25
CA ARG A 109 14.49 12.02 -13.96
C ARG A 109 14.37 11.70 -12.49
N VAL A 110 14.06 10.44 -12.22
CA VAL A 110 14.33 9.77 -10.96
C VAL A 110 15.53 8.84 -11.15
N GLN A 111 16.57 9.05 -10.35
CA GLN A 111 17.77 8.23 -10.30
C GLN A 111 17.75 7.40 -9.04
N VAL A 112 17.65 6.07 -9.17
CA VAL A 112 17.67 5.18 -8.00
C VAL A 112 19.08 5.03 -7.45
N ARG A 113 19.16 4.67 -6.16
CA ARG A 113 20.45 4.40 -5.52
C ARG A 113 21.11 3.19 -6.16
N LYS A 114 22.43 3.18 -6.04
CA LYS A 114 23.30 2.23 -6.68
C LYS A 114 22.95 0.77 -6.38
N ASP A 115 22.95 0.42 -5.10
CA ASP A 115 22.65 -0.89 -4.52
C ASP A 115 21.14 -1.20 -4.39
N ALA A 116 20.28 -0.46 -5.09
CA ALA A 116 18.83 -0.56 -4.94
C ALA A 116 18.12 -0.89 -6.24
N ARG A 117 17.05 -1.68 -6.12
CA ARG A 117 16.15 -2.06 -7.23
C ARG A 117 14.69 -1.96 -6.74
N PRO A 118 14.17 -0.73 -6.56
CA PRO A 118 12.77 -0.53 -6.22
C PRO A 118 11.86 -1.00 -7.36
N ASP A 119 10.71 -1.57 -7.02
CA ASP A 119 9.62 -1.84 -7.97
C ASP A 119 8.63 -0.67 -7.86
N ILE A 120 8.55 0.17 -8.88
CA ILE A 120 7.70 1.37 -8.91
C ILE A 120 6.41 1.03 -9.65
N ALA A 121 5.28 1.19 -9.00
CA ALA A 121 3.96 1.02 -9.62
C ALA A 121 3.62 2.23 -10.48
N GLU A 122 3.81 3.43 -9.96
CA GLU A 122 3.49 4.67 -10.66
C GLU A 122 4.54 5.75 -10.36
N MET A 123 4.81 6.60 -11.36
CA MET A 123 5.66 7.78 -11.27
C MET A 123 5.10 8.86 -12.20
N ALA A 124 4.88 10.05 -11.65
CA ALA A 124 4.42 11.20 -12.38
C ALA A 124 5.18 12.46 -11.93
N PHE A 125 5.37 13.40 -12.85
CA PHE A 125 5.96 14.71 -12.58
C PHE A 125 4.93 15.80 -12.85
N TYR A 126 4.97 16.87 -12.06
CA TYR A 126 4.03 17.98 -12.17
C TYR A 126 4.77 19.31 -12.25
N GLY A 127 4.33 20.16 -13.16
CA GLY A 127 4.87 21.50 -13.40
C GLY A 127 4.16 22.56 -12.58
N ILE A 128 4.05 23.76 -13.16
CA ILE A 128 3.25 24.87 -12.62
C ILE A 128 1.76 24.50 -12.62
N ASP A 129 1.30 23.80 -13.66
CA ASP A 129 -0.01 23.14 -13.64
C ASP A 129 0.08 21.87 -12.79
N THR A 130 -0.34 21.98 -11.53
CA THR A 130 -0.29 20.87 -10.57
C THR A 130 -1.42 19.86 -10.76
N GLN A 131 -2.41 20.13 -11.63
CA GLN A 131 -3.52 19.21 -11.85
C GLN A 131 -3.22 18.19 -12.95
N ASN A 132 -2.32 18.52 -13.87
CA ASN A 132 -2.00 17.68 -15.02
C ASN A 132 -0.58 17.13 -14.94
N LYS A 133 -0.44 15.81 -15.13
CA LYS A 133 0.86 15.15 -15.27
C LYS A 133 1.62 15.76 -16.45
N LEU A 134 2.91 16.05 -16.25
CA LEU A 134 3.80 16.45 -17.34
C LEU A 134 3.90 15.32 -18.37
N LYS A 135 3.85 15.71 -19.64
CA LYS A 135 4.00 14.82 -20.78
C LYS A 135 5.31 15.12 -21.49
N GLY A 136 5.99 14.06 -21.91
CA GLY A 136 7.25 14.13 -22.63
C GLY A 136 7.61 12.76 -23.18
N LYS A 137 8.71 12.70 -23.93
CA LYS A 137 9.29 11.43 -24.36
C LYS A 137 9.93 10.75 -23.15
N LEU A 138 9.57 9.48 -22.91
CA LEU A 138 10.24 8.67 -21.90
C LEU A 138 11.73 8.49 -22.27
N ILE A 139 12.58 8.76 -21.29
CA ILE A 139 14.03 8.55 -21.34
C ILE A 139 14.42 7.67 -20.16
N TYR A 140 15.40 6.78 -20.36
CA TYR A 140 15.74 5.76 -19.38
C TYR A 140 17.11 5.16 -19.65
N GLU A 141 17.72 4.59 -18.60
CA GLU A 141 18.99 3.86 -18.65
C GLU A 141 18.94 2.69 -17.67
N ASP A 142 19.54 1.57 -18.07
CA ASP A 142 19.61 0.34 -17.27
C ASP A 142 18.26 -0.20 -16.78
N ILE A 143 17.18 0.04 -17.53
CA ILE A 143 15.83 -0.51 -17.30
C ILE A 143 15.16 -0.78 -18.65
N GLU A 144 14.38 -1.85 -18.76
CA GLU A 144 13.64 -2.15 -19.99
C GLU A 144 12.48 -1.17 -20.19
N LEU A 145 12.24 -0.73 -21.44
CA LEU A 145 11.15 0.19 -21.78
C LEU A 145 9.78 -0.29 -21.26
N GLU A 146 9.49 -1.59 -21.33
CA GLU A 146 8.23 -2.16 -20.82
C GLU A 146 8.04 -1.86 -19.33
N ASN A 147 9.11 -1.89 -18.55
CA ASN A 147 9.06 -1.58 -17.12
C ASN A 147 8.87 -0.07 -16.89
N VAL A 148 9.49 0.78 -17.70
CA VAL A 148 9.25 2.23 -17.64
C VAL A 148 7.80 2.57 -17.98
N LEU A 149 7.23 1.88 -18.99
CA LEU A 149 5.83 2.04 -19.37
C LEU A 149 4.89 1.65 -18.23
N LYS A 150 5.11 0.48 -17.60
CA LYS A 150 4.33 0.06 -16.41
C LYS A 150 4.43 1.06 -15.26
N ALA A 151 5.61 1.61 -15.01
CA ALA A 151 5.81 2.60 -13.95
C ALA A 151 5.18 3.97 -14.26
N THR A 152 4.55 4.16 -15.42
CA THR A 152 4.01 5.45 -15.87
C THR A 152 2.67 5.34 -16.61
N ASP A 153 1.96 4.21 -16.50
CA ASP A 153 0.76 3.90 -17.29
C ASP A 153 -0.55 4.40 -16.65
N GLY A 154 -0.52 4.83 -15.38
CA GLY A 154 -1.69 5.22 -14.62
C GLY A 154 -2.39 4.06 -13.90
N ASP A 155 -1.84 2.84 -13.97
CA ASP A 155 -2.37 1.63 -13.36
C ASP A 155 -1.49 1.19 -12.18
N TYR A 156 -1.92 1.58 -10.97
CA TYR A 156 -1.28 1.21 -9.71
C TYR A 156 -1.20 -0.31 -9.42
N THR A 157 -1.81 -1.15 -10.27
CA THR A 157 -1.75 -2.62 -10.16
C THR A 157 -0.60 -3.23 -10.98
N THR A 158 -0.05 -2.49 -11.95
CA THR A 158 1.19 -2.88 -12.64
C THR A 158 2.41 -2.27 -11.95
N HIS A 159 3.61 -2.73 -12.30
CA HIS A 159 4.84 -2.14 -11.78
C HIS A 159 6.04 -2.40 -12.69
N GLY A 160 6.98 -1.45 -12.66
CA GLY A 160 8.27 -1.51 -13.32
C GLY A 160 9.43 -1.48 -12.35
N GLY A 161 10.43 -2.32 -12.60
CA GLY A 161 11.70 -2.32 -11.87
C GLY A 161 12.78 -2.92 -12.75
N SER A 162 14.03 -2.56 -12.50
CA SER A 162 15.15 -3.13 -13.25
C SER A 162 15.76 -4.35 -12.54
N ARG A 163 16.31 -5.28 -13.34
CA ARG A 163 17.25 -6.29 -12.85
C ARG A 163 18.65 -5.74 -12.65
N LEU A 164 18.96 -4.59 -13.23
CA LEU A 164 20.21 -3.89 -13.06
C LEU A 164 20.12 -2.88 -11.90
N GLU A 165 21.28 -2.60 -11.35
CA GLU A 165 21.49 -1.57 -10.33
C GLU A 165 21.65 -0.20 -11.00
N HIS A 166 21.42 0.89 -10.26
CA HIS A 166 21.64 2.27 -10.74
C HIS A 166 20.71 2.75 -11.87
N TYR A 167 19.62 2.06 -12.15
CA TYR A 167 18.73 2.47 -13.23
C TYR A 167 18.08 3.84 -12.97
N TRP A 168 17.71 4.52 -14.05
CA TRP A 168 16.94 5.74 -13.96
C TRP A 168 15.97 5.85 -15.13
N PHE A 169 14.93 6.64 -14.94
CA PHE A 169 14.02 7.02 -16.01
C PHE A 169 13.41 8.39 -15.74
N GLY A 170 12.82 8.96 -16.76
CA GLY A 170 12.36 10.34 -16.73
C GLY A 170 11.70 10.79 -18.02
N LEU A 171 11.59 12.10 -18.17
CA LEU A 171 10.97 12.76 -19.31
C LEU A 171 11.96 13.72 -19.99
N ASP A 172 11.97 13.66 -21.32
CA ASP A 172 12.37 14.76 -22.19
C ASP A 172 11.11 15.50 -22.63
N LEU A 173 10.95 16.76 -22.21
CA LEU A 173 9.78 17.59 -22.56
C LEU A 173 9.78 18.03 -24.03
N GLY A 174 10.86 17.78 -24.76
CA GLY A 174 11.01 18.12 -26.17
C GLY A 174 11.77 19.42 -26.39
N GLU A 175 12.23 19.61 -27.62
CA GLU A 175 12.96 20.81 -28.01
C GLU A 175 12.07 22.05 -27.91
N GLY A 176 12.62 23.14 -27.36
CA GLY A 176 11.87 24.37 -27.09
C GLY A 176 10.97 24.33 -25.85
N ASN A 177 10.75 23.16 -25.25
CA ASN A 177 9.90 23.00 -24.07
C ASN A 177 10.75 22.92 -22.79
N LYS A 178 10.42 23.77 -21.81
CA LYS A 178 11.01 23.74 -20.48
C LYS A 178 9.94 24.05 -19.44
N GLU A 179 10.02 23.37 -18.30
CA GLU A 179 9.06 23.56 -17.21
C GLU A 179 9.76 23.68 -15.86
N LYS A 180 9.18 24.47 -14.95
CA LYS A 180 9.52 24.40 -13.53
C LYS A 180 8.80 23.19 -12.93
N VAL A 181 9.48 22.05 -12.85
CA VAL A 181 8.92 20.85 -12.21
C VAL A 181 8.82 21.08 -10.70
N LEU A 182 7.60 21.17 -10.19
CA LEU A 182 7.33 21.54 -8.79
C LEU A 182 7.13 20.32 -7.89
N SER A 183 6.83 19.16 -8.44
CA SER A 183 6.72 17.92 -7.66
C SER A 183 6.82 16.66 -8.50
N ALA A 184 7.02 15.54 -7.81
CA ALA A 184 6.75 14.21 -8.33
C ALA A 184 5.78 13.48 -7.40
N GLU A 185 4.93 12.62 -7.97
CA GLU A 185 4.16 11.64 -7.22
C GLU A 185 4.59 10.25 -7.66
N PHE A 186 4.72 9.34 -6.71
CA PHE A 186 5.02 7.95 -7.02
C PHE A 186 4.39 7.00 -6.03
N CYS A 187 4.15 5.79 -6.51
CA CYS A 187 3.71 4.68 -5.68
C CYS A 187 4.62 3.49 -5.93
N MET A 188 4.98 2.80 -4.87
CA MET A 188 5.71 1.54 -4.97
C MET A 188 4.75 0.42 -5.33
N ARG A 189 5.28 -0.68 -5.86
CA ARG A 189 4.55 -1.95 -5.88
C ARG A 189 4.01 -2.22 -4.48
N HIS A 190 2.70 -2.29 -4.36
CA HIS A 190 2.02 -2.60 -3.11
C HIS A 190 1.36 -3.97 -3.17
N ASP A 191 0.94 -4.48 -2.02
CA ASP A 191 0.28 -5.78 -1.86
C ASP A 191 -1.22 -5.76 -2.15
N MET A 192 -1.78 -4.60 -2.52
CA MET A 192 -3.20 -4.44 -2.87
C MET A 192 -4.16 -4.80 -1.71
N ASN A 193 -3.69 -4.74 -0.46
CA ASN A 193 -4.48 -5.12 0.72
C ASN A 193 -4.94 -3.92 1.57
N MET A 194 -4.67 -2.69 1.12
CA MET A 194 -5.27 -1.47 1.66
C MET A 194 -6.76 -1.39 1.30
N VAL A 195 -7.52 -0.64 2.09
CA VAL A 195 -8.87 -0.22 1.73
C VAL A 195 -8.77 0.77 0.57
N VAL A 196 -9.58 0.54 -0.46
CA VAL A 196 -9.63 1.36 -1.68
C VAL A 196 -11.00 1.99 -1.82
N ALA A 197 -11.03 3.30 -2.08
CA ALA A 197 -12.27 4.02 -2.33
C ALA A 197 -13.03 3.42 -3.51
N GLY A 198 -14.36 3.30 -3.39
CA GLY A 198 -15.24 2.75 -4.42
C GLY A 198 -15.40 1.22 -4.42
N ASP A 199 -14.53 0.46 -3.74
CA ASP A 199 -14.74 -0.98 -3.53
C ASP A 199 -15.81 -1.21 -2.42
N GLU A 200 -16.66 -2.23 -2.58
CA GLU A 200 -17.61 -2.66 -1.53
C GLU A 200 -16.95 -3.62 -0.52
N TYR A 201 -17.06 -3.29 0.76
CA TYR A 201 -16.55 -4.09 1.88
C TYR A 201 -17.67 -4.47 2.85
N GLU A 202 -17.50 -5.58 3.56
CA GLU A 202 -18.37 -6.01 4.65
C GLU A 202 -17.55 -6.46 5.85
N LEU A 203 -17.82 -5.89 7.03
CA LEU A 203 -17.18 -6.29 8.27
C LEU A 203 -18.01 -7.37 8.96
N PHE A 204 -17.38 -8.47 9.32
CA PHE A 204 -17.96 -9.51 10.15
C PHE A 204 -17.29 -9.55 11.52
N TYR A 205 -18.05 -9.95 12.54
CA TYR A 205 -17.52 -10.41 13.81
C TYR A 205 -18.00 -11.84 14.10
N TYR A 206 -17.23 -12.61 14.86
CA TYR A 206 -17.59 -13.99 15.19
C TYR A 206 -18.36 -14.06 16.50
N ASP A 207 -19.55 -14.64 16.48
CA ASP A 207 -20.35 -15.03 17.66
C ASP A 207 -21.13 -16.30 17.37
N TYR A 208 -20.54 -17.47 17.70
CA TYR A 208 -21.00 -18.80 17.29
C TYR A 208 -21.26 -18.92 15.77
N GLY A 209 -20.52 -18.13 14.99
CA GLY A 209 -20.69 -17.96 13.54
C GLY A 209 -20.38 -16.51 13.12
N TRP A 210 -20.12 -16.28 11.84
CA TRP A 210 -19.88 -14.93 11.33
C TRP A 210 -21.18 -14.13 11.29
N LYS A 211 -21.18 -12.96 11.93
CA LYS A 211 -22.28 -12.00 11.93
C LYS A 211 -21.83 -10.71 11.25
N SER A 212 -22.62 -10.23 10.29
CA SER A 212 -22.35 -9.00 9.55
C SER A 212 -22.61 -7.76 10.39
N LEU A 213 -21.74 -6.74 10.24
CA LEU A 213 -21.93 -5.37 10.70
C LEU A 213 -22.31 -4.41 9.56
N GLY A 214 -22.60 -4.96 8.37
CA GLY A 214 -23.08 -4.24 7.21
C GLY A 214 -22.01 -3.93 6.17
N LYS A 215 -22.50 -3.65 4.96
CA LYS A 215 -21.69 -3.29 3.80
C LYS A 215 -21.41 -1.79 3.76
N GLN A 216 -20.22 -1.41 3.29
CA GLN A 216 -19.82 -0.03 3.08
C GLN A 216 -18.99 0.11 1.80
N ILE A 217 -19.15 1.25 1.12
CA ILE A 217 -18.30 1.67 0.01
C ILE A 217 -17.57 2.94 0.49
N PRO A 218 -16.26 2.88 0.79
CA PRO A 218 -15.54 4.03 1.31
C PRO A 218 -15.28 5.04 0.19
N THR A 219 -15.24 6.32 0.55
CA THR A 219 -14.85 7.41 -0.36
C THR A 219 -13.37 7.79 -0.21
N CYS A 220 -12.66 7.14 0.72
CA CYS A 220 -11.24 7.32 1.00
C CYS A 220 -10.56 5.97 1.32
N ASP A 221 -9.35 6.01 1.88
CA ASP A 221 -8.48 4.86 2.17
C ASP A 221 -8.81 4.14 3.51
N SER A 222 -10.02 4.33 4.04
CA SER A 222 -10.42 3.74 5.31
C SER A 222 -11.93 3.52 5.43
N LEU A 223 -12.31 2.61 6.31
CA LEU A 223 -13.68 2.31 6.71
C LEU A 223 -13.87 2.59 8.19
N VAL A 224 -15.07 3.04 8.58
CA VAL A 224 -15.41 3.29 9.98
C VAL A 224 -16.60 2.41 10.37
N TYR A 225 -16.41 1.55 11.37
CA TYR A 225 -17.45 0.67 11.90
C TYR A 225 -17.61 0.87 13.40
N THR A 226 -18.83 0.71 13.90
CA THR A 226 -19.10 0.50 15.32
C THR A 226 -19.33 -0.99 15.55
N ALA A 227 -18.57 -1.59 16.46
CA ALA A 227 -18.54 -3.04 16.64
C ALA A 227 -18.48 -3.41 18.14
N PRO A 228 -18.89 -4.63 18.54
CA PRO A 228 -18.66 -5.12 19.91
C PRO A 228 -17.17 -5.20 20.23
N SER A 229 -16.80 -5.01 21.49
CA SER A 229 -15.41 -5.25 21.92
C SER A 229 -15.14 -6.75 22.16
N ASN A 230 -13.86 -7.12 22.32
CA ASN A 230 -13.42 -8.50 22.59
C ASN A 230 -13.91 -9.56 21.57
N ALA A 231 -14.02 -9.20 20.29
CA ALA A 231 -14.46 -10.09 19.22
C ALA A 231 -13.35 -10.37 18.20
N LEU A 232 -13.49 -11.49 17.48
CA LEU A 232 -12.71 -11.78 16.28
C LEU A 232 -13.43 -11.18 15.07
N PHE A 233 -12.70 -10.44 14.22
CA PHE A 233 -13.23 -9.76 13.06
C PHE A 233 -12.66 -10.31 11.75
N TRP A 234 -13.41 -10.10 10.68
CA TRP A 234 -13.00 -10.37 9.30
C TRP A 234 -13.58 -9.29 8.39
N LEU A 235 -12.71 -8.60 7.65
CA LEU A 235 -13.09 -7.61 6.65
C LEU A 235 -13.07 -8.27 5.27
N HIS A 236 -14.24 -8.47 4.68
CA HIS A 236 -14.40 -9.04 3.36
C HIS A 236 -14.51 -7.94 2.29
N ASN A 237 -13.77 -8.05 1.19
CA ASN A 237 -13.91 -7.19 0.02
C ASN A 237 -14.72 -7.94 -1.06
N HIS A 238 -15.92 -7.44 -1.35
CA HIS A 238 -16.85 -8.02 -2.34
C HIS A 238 -16.48 -7.69 -3.79
N THR A 239 -15.48 -6.82 -4.00
CA THR A 239 -15.11 -6.27 -5.31
C THR A 239 -13.89 -6.96 -5.91
N LYS A 240 -12.78 -7.04 -5.16
CA LYS A 240 -11.50 -7.54 -5.68
C LYS A 240 -10.57 -8.08 -4.60
N GLY A 241 -9.54 -8.80 -5.05
CA GLY A 241 -8.56 -9.45 -4.19
C GLY A 241 -9.10 -10.75 -3.58
N ARG A 242 -8.19 -11.58 -3.06
CA ARG A 242 -8.54 -12.84 -2.39
C ARG A 242 -7.90 -12.99 -1.02
N GLU A 243 -6.86 -12.19 -0.75
CA GLU A 243 -6.15 -12.22 0.52
C GLU A 243 -6.92 -11.43 1.57
N GLU A 244 -7.41 -12.12 2.58
CA GLU A 244 -8.11 -11.55 3.73
C GLU A 244 -7.69 -12.29 4.98
N ARG A 245 -7.62 -11.59 6.11
CA ARG A 245 -7.17 -12.18 7.35
C ARG A 245 -8.03 -11.75 8.52
N ILE A 246 -8.27 -12.68 9.42
CA ILE A 246 -8.96 -12.42 10.68
C ILE A 246 -8.08 -11.55 11.58
N PHE A 247 -8.71 -10.73 12.40
CA PHE A 247 -8.01 -9.83 13.32
C PHE A 247 -8.83 -9.56 14.58
N THR A 248 -8.15 -9.20 15.67
CA THR A 248 -8.74 -8.50 16.81
C THR A 248 -8.50 -7.00 16.66
N TYR A 249 -9.28 -6.17 17.34
CA TYR A 249 -9.07 -4.72 17.37
C TYR A 249 -8.74 -4.30 18.80
N GLU A 250 -7.50 -3.85 18.99
CA GLU A 250 -6.90 -3.60 20.30
C GLU A 250 -6.20 -2.24 20.25
N ASP A 251 -6.42 -1.37 21.23
CA ASP A 251 -5.79 -0.04 21.31
C ASP A 251 -5.89 0.79 20.00
N GLY A 252 -7.03 0.71 19.30
CA GLY A 252 -7.25 1.46 18.07
C GLY A 252 -6.57 0.89 16.82
N ARG A 253 -6.06 -0.35 16.85
CA ARG A 253 -5.36 -0.99 15.73
C ARG A 253 -5.82 -2.42 15.46
N GLN A 254 -5.67 -2.84 14.20
CA GLN A 254 -5.89 -4.22 13.76
C GLN A 254 -4.71 -5.11 14.20
N VAL A 255 -4.99 -6.20 14.90
CA VAL A 255 -4.02 -7.24 15.34
C VAL A 255 -4.36 -8.54 14.64
N TRP A 256 -3.46 -9.04 13.78
CA TRP A 256 -3.72 -10.12 12.83
C TRP A 256 -3.45 -11.52 13.40
N TRP A 257 -4.27 -12.51 13.03
CA TRP A 257 -4.17 -13.91 13.47
C TRP A 257 -4.16 -14.89 12.30
#